data_AF-A0A1M4Y5G1-F1
#
_entry.id   AF-A0A1M4Y5G1-F1
#
_cell.length_a   1.000
_cell.length_b   1.000
_cell.length_c   1.000
_cell.angle_alpha   90.00
_cell.angle_beta   90.00
_cell.angle_gamma   90.00
#
_symmetry.space_group_name_H-M   'P 1'
#
loop_
_entity.id
_entity.type
_entity.pdbx_description
1 polymer ?
#
loop_
_entity_poly.entity_id
_entity_poly.type
_entity_poly.pdbx_seq_one_letter_code
_entity_poly.pdbx_strand_id
1 'polypeptide(L)'
;MSGNTVPYTWEEIEEQIRLAILAQASILGQFGPSDPTVFQSYLGIDTDTWQADYMDEGQAAAIPLERHQIYHQVKRAYLYAYQLDGFEQASGDDWHETAGLLEGFPQTDFLGEPSPLCPRNDFPLRRVLETYFARWSWHEEGFDLTIRQLSLLANMTIPAVRTSLSKEGFKLEQLRGSDSRRDDGSTARLSADDAIVWLSRRRGFIPNRERNPKTHVSKSAYDLMNDPKIEFPDLLRALIEVRSISFAGLAHEAKCSETWLEKLISGQDAEIDLAALQVIAQIFQVDTPDFVAKGVKYLLQLEER
;
A
#
# COMPACT_ATOMS: atom_id res chain seq x y z
N MET A 1 -20.82 -18.42 -13.17
CA MET A 1 -21.54 -18.28 -11.89
C MET A 1 -20.53 -18.45 -10.76
N SER A 2 -19.78 -17.41 -10.45
CA SER A 2 -18.79 -17.34 -9.38
C SER A 2 -19.47 -16.77 -8.14
N GLY A 3 -19.79 -17.64 -7.18
CA GLY A 3 -20.32 -17.22 -5.87
C GLY A 3 -19.29 -16.36 -5.14
N ASN A 4 -19.78 -15.30 -4.48
CA ASN A 4 -19.01 -14.30 -3.74
C ASN A 4 -17.82 -14.91 -2.98
N THR A 5 -16.61 -14.63 -3.46
CA THR A 5 -15.32 -15.04 -2.84
C THR A 5 -14.86 -14.06 -1.76
N VAL A 6 -15.56 -12.93 -1.58
CA VAL A 6 -15.21 -11.91 -0.59
C VAL A 6 -15.74 -12.31 0.79
N PRO A 7 -14.89 -12.37 1.84
CA PRO A 7 -15.30 -12.87 3.15
C PRO A 7 -16.23 -11.94 3.96
N TYR A 8 -16.17 -10.63 3.71
CA TYR A 8 -16.91 -9.62 4.48
C TYR A 8 -17.58 -8.62 3.54
N THR A 9 -18.78 -8.15 3.86
CA THR A 9 -19.39 -7.05 3.12
C THR A 9 -18.76 -5.72 3.52
N TRP A 10 -18.94 -4.68 2.70
CA TRP A 10 -18.40 -3.36 3.04
C TRP A 10 -19.09 -2.78 4.28
N GLU A 11 -20.40 -3.03 4.44
CA GLU A 11 -21.19 -2.57 5.59
C GLU A 11 -20.69 -3.17 6.90
N GLU A 12 -20.29 -4.45 6.90
CA GLU A 12 -19.66 -5.10 8.06
C GLU A 12 -18.33 -4.43 8.43
N ILE A 13 -17.56 -4.00 7.42
CA ILE A 13 -16.29 -3.29 7.64
C ILE A 13 -16.54 -1.86 8.11
N GLU A 14 -17.54 -1.15 7.59
CA GLU A 14 -17.93 0.19 8.07
C GLU A 14 -18.31 0.17 9.56
N GLU A 15 -19.02 -0.86 10.01
CA GLU A 15 -19.32 -1.02 11.43
C GLU A 15 -18.06 -1.21 12.28
N GLN A 16 -17.10 -2.00 11.80
CA GLN A 16 -15.82 -2.15 12.50
C GLN A 16 -14.97 -0.86 12.46
N ILE A 17 -15.03 -0.07 11.39
CA ILE A 17 -14.38 1.25 11.33
C ILE A 17 -14.97 2.17 12.39
N ARG A 18 -16.30 2.20 12.52
CA ARG A 18 -17.01 2.97 13.55
C ARG A 18 -16.56 2.58 14.95
N LEU A 19 -16.52 1.28 15.25
CA LEU A 19 -16.04 0.77 16.54
C LEU A 19 -14.57 1.15 16.81
N ALA A 20 -13.70 1.12 15.80
CA ALA A 20 -12.31 1.57 15.97
C ALA A 20 -12.24 3.07 16.28
N ILE A 21 -12.99 3.91 15.54
CA ILE A 21 -13.08 5.35 15.80
C ILE A 21 -13.55 5.62 17.23
N LEU A 22 -14.55 4.88 17.71
CA LEU A 22 -15.08 4.99 19.06
C LEU A 22 -14.06 4.59 20.12
N ALA A 23 -13.30 3.53 19.90
CA ALA A 23 -12.22 3.15 20.81
C ALA A 23 -11.21 4.29 20.99
N GLN A 24 -10.76 4.92 19.89
CA GLN A 24 -9.89 6.10 19.93
C GLN A 24 -10.58 7.30 20.61
N ALA A 25 -11.85 7.56 20.29
CA ALA A 25 -12.61 8.65 20.89
C ALA A 25 -12.72 8.48 22.41
N SER A 26 -12.95 7.25 22.88
CA SER A 26 -13.08 6.93 24.29
C SER A 26 -11.78 7.17 25.06
N ILE A 27 -10.62 6.84 24.46
CA ILE A 27 -9.30 7.13 25.03
C ILE A 27 -9.07 8.64 25.09
N LEU A 28 -9.44 9.37 24.04
CA LEU A 28 -9.35 10.83 24.03
C LEU A 28 -10.25 11.47 25.10
N GLY A 29 -11.46 10.96 25.28
CA GLY A 29 -12.39 11.46 26.30
C GLY A 29 -11.92 11.19 27.72
N GLN A 30 -11.35 9.99 27.98
CA GLN A 30 -10.94 9.58 29.32
C GLN A 30 -9.54 10.09 29.72
N PHE A 31 -8.59 10.09 28.79
CA PHE A 31 -7.17 10.35 29.06
C PHE A 31 -6.58 11.51 28.24
N GLY A 32 -7.36 12.10 27.33
CA GLY A 32 -6.95 13.25 26.54
C GLY A 32 -7.09 14.58 27.31
N PRO A 33 -7.02 15.71 26.58
CA PRO A 33 -7.21 17.02 27.17
C PRO A 33 -8.57 17.13 27.89
N SER A 34 -8.63 17.88 28.99
CA SER A 34 -9.88 18.14 29.73
C SER A 34 -10.89 19.00 28.96
N ASP A 35 -10.54 19.44 27.75
CA ASP A 35 -11.42 20.18 26.87
C ASP A 35 -12.35 19.22 26.11
N PRO A 36 -13.66 19.21 26.41
CA PRO A 36 -14.61 18.29 25.78
C PRO A 36 -14.75 18.53 24.26
N THR A 37 -14.37 19.72 23.77
CA THR A 37 -14.46 20.05 22.35
C THR A 37 -13.50 19.24 21.48
N VAL A 38 -12.41 18.70 22.05
CA VAL A 38 -11.45 17.84 21.34
C VAL A 38 -12.12 16.53 20.91
N PHE A 39 -12.85 15.91 21.83
CA PHE A 39 -13.62 14.69 21.55
C PHE A 39 -14.76 14.95 20.56
N GLN A 40 -15.50 16.05 20.75
CA GLN A 40 -16.59 16.47 19.85
C GLN A 40 -16.10 16.69 18.43
N SER A 41 -15.02 17.47 18.31
CA SER A 41 -14.36 17.73 17.04
C SER A 41 -13.77 16.47 16.45
N TYR A 42 -13.33 15.51 17.26
CA TYR A 42 -12.87 14.23 16.76
C TYR A 42 -14.02 13.40 16.20
N LEU A 43 -15.20 13.32 16.83
CA LEU A 43 -16.34 12.52 16.35
C LEU A 43 -17.23 13.21 15.31
N GLY A 44 -17.19 14.54 15.22
CA GLY A 44 -17.95 15.31 14.23
C GLY A 44 -19.45 15.29 14.47
N ILE A 45 -19.85 15.09 15.73
CA ILE A 45 -21.23 15.12 16.20
C ILE A 45 -21.39 16.28 17.18
N ASP A 46 -22.55 16.94 17.13
CA ASP A 46 -22.94 17.94 18.12
C ASP A 46 -23.46 17.23 19.38
N THR A 47 -23.05 17.70 20.57
CA THR A 47 -23.11 16.92 21.81
C THR A 47 -24.09 17.41 22.86
N ASP A 48 -24.98 18.35 22.51
CA ASP A 48 -26.16 18.63 23.36
C ASP A 48 -27.04 17.37 23.59
N THR A 49 -26.81 16.31 22.82
CA THR A 49 -27.41 14.97 22.94
C THR A 49 -26.52 13.90 23.61
N TRP A 50 -25.28 14.21 24.00
CA TRP A 50 -24.33 13.20 24.49
C TRP A 50 -24.40 13.02 26.01
N GLN A 51 -24.73 11.81 26.47
CA GLN A 51 -24.51 11.42 27.86
C GLN A 51 -23.24 10.58 27.92
N ALA A 52 -22.27 11.05 28.72
CA ALA A 52 -20.91 10.52 28.79
C ALA A 52 -20.80 9.02 29.11
N ASP A 53 -21.87 8.45 29.63
CA ASP A 53 -21.85 7.11 30.20
C ASP A 53 -22.25 6.03 29.18
N TYR A 54 -23.05 6.36 28.15
CA TYR A 54 -23.53 5.39 27.15
C TYR A 54 -23.86 6.05 25.82
N MET A 55 -23.14 5.67 24.76
CA MET A 55 -23.55 5.96 23.40
C MET A 55 -24.50 4.86 22.93
N ASP A 56 -25.71 5.22 22.52
CA ASP A 56 -26.63 4.26 21.93
C ASP A 56 -26.29 3.94 20.46
N GLU A 57 -26.85 2.85 19.93
CA GLU A 57 -26.61 2.42 18.55
C GLU A 57 -26.99 3.49 17.51
N GLY A 58 -27.99 4.32 17.80
CA GLY A 58 -28.43 5.40 16.92
C GLY A 58 -27.43 6.55 16.85
N GLN A 59 -26.83 6.91 17.99
CA GLN A 59 -25.77 7.91 18.09
C GLN A 59 -24.48 7.42 17.42
N ALA A 60 -24.14 6.14 17.58
CA ALA A 60 -23.02 5.52 16.89
C ALA A 60 -23.20 5.60 15.36
N ALA A 61 -24.40 5.28 14.87
CA ALA A 61 -24.71 5.29 13.45
C ALA A 61 -24.61 6.70 12.81
N ALA A 62 -24.79 7.76 13.60
CA ALA A 62 -24.72 9.14 13.13
C ALA A 62 -23.29 9.66 12.89
N ILE A 63 -22.25 8.92 13.28
CA ILE A 63 -20.86 9.33 13.10
C ILE A 63 -20.51 9.38 11.60
N PRO A 64 -20.10 10.54 11.06
CA PRO A 64 -19.72 10.67 9.64
C PRO A 64 -18.33 10.06 9.41
N LEU A 65 -18.30 8.78 9.03
CA LEU A 65 -17.06 8.01 8.88
C LEU A 65 -16.10 8.62 7.85
N GLU A 66 -16.62 9.21 6.78
CA GLU A 66 -15.87 9.81 5.67
C GLU A 66 -14.98 10.99 6.08
N ARG A 67 -15.20 11.54 7.28
CA ARG A 67 -14.35 12.59 7.84
C ARG A 67 -13.05 12.03 8.43
N HIS A 68 -13.00 10.74 8.73
CA HIS A 68 -11.83 10.10 9.33
C HIS A 68 -10.98 9.42 8.26
N GLN A 69 -9.66 9.65 8.31
CA GLN A 69 -8.74 9.07 7.31
C GLN A 69 -8.73 7.54 7.31
N ILE A 70 -8.97 6.91 8.47
CA ILE A 70 -9.11 5.46 8.58
C ILE A 70 -10.20 4.92 7.64
N TYR A 71 -11.29 5.66 7.39
CA TYR A 71 -12.34 5.23 6.47
C TYR A 71 -11.81 5.06 5.04
N HIS A 72 -11.16 6.09 4.51
CA HIS A 72 -10.64 6.08 3.14
C HIS A 72 -9.50 5.07 2.99
N GLN A 73 -8.64 4.98 4.00
CA GLN A 73 -7.55 4.03 4.04
C GLN A 73 -8.04 2.58 4.01
N VAL A 74 -9.00 2.26 4.88
CA VAL A 74 -9.60 0.92 4.94
C VAL A 74 -10.36 0.61 3.66
N LYS A 75 -11.03 1.59 3.05
CA LYS A 75 -11.73 1.40 1.77
C LYS A 75 -10.77 1.01 0.66
N ARG A 76 -9.66 1.74 0.48
CA ARG A 76 -8.63 1.39 -0.51
C ARG A 76 -8.03 0.02 -0.22
N ALA A 77 -7.72 -0.28 1.04
CA ALA A 77 -7.20 -1.57 1.46
C ALA A 77 -8.19 -2.72 1.18
N TYR A 78 -9.49 -2.52 1.45
CA TYR A 78 -10.55 -3.51 1.20
C TYR A 78 -10.71 -3.82 -0.29
N LEU A 79 -10.79 -2.77 -1.12
CA LEU A 79 -10.90 -2.93 -2.57
C LEU A 79 -9.69 -3.68 -3.14
N TYR A 80 -8.48 -3.36 -2.66
CA TYR A 80 -7.27 -4.04 -3.09
C TYR A 80 -7.13 -5.46 -2.54
N ALA A 81 -7.41 -5.70 -1.26
CA ALA A 81 -7.34 -7.03 -0.65
C ALA A 81 -8.17 -8.07 -1.42
N TYR A 82 -9.32 -7.64 -1.93
CA TYR A 82 -10.30 -8.49 -2.61
C TYR A 82 -10.42 -8.23 -4.12
N GLN A 83 -9.54 -7.40 -4.68
CA GLN A 83 -9.44 -7.15 -6.12
C GLN A 83 -10.76 -6.66 -6.75
N LEU A 84 -11.47 -5.82 -6.01
CA LEU A 84 -12.73 -5.22 -6.42
C LEU A 84 -12.50 -4.02 -7.36
N ASP A 85 -13.56 -3.49 -7.94
CA ASP A 85 -13.44 -2.27 -8.76
C ASP A 85 -12.95 -1.10 -7.89
N GLY A 86 -11.95 -0.35 -8.39
CA GLY A 86 -11.26 0.68 -7.63
C GLY A 86 -10.01 0.18 -6.89
N PHE A 87 -9.61 -1.09 -7.02
CA PHE A 87 -8.38 -1.61 -6.40
C PHE A 87 -7.13 -0.80 -6.80
N GLU A 88 -7.11 -0.25 -8.00
CA GLU A 88 -6.02 0.56 -8.55
C GLU A 88 -5.77 1.86 -7.79
N GLN A 89 -6.67 2.27 -6.89
CA GLN A 89 -6.50 3.46 -6.05
C GLN A 89 -5.50 3.23 -4.92
N ALA A 90 -5.20 1.98 -4.55
CA ALA A 90 -4.23 1.69 -3.50
C ALA A 90 -2.79 2.00 -3.96
N SER A 91 -2.00 2.66 -3.13
CA SER A 91 -0.63 3.10 -3.40
C SER A 91 0.39 2.46 -2.44
N GLY A 92 1.68 2.72 -2.68
CA GLY A 92 2.73 2.34 -1.73
C GLY A 92 2.61 3.06 -0.39
N ASP A 93 2.11 4.30 -0.39
CA ASP A 93 1.85 5.06 0.84
C ASP A 93 0.75 4.36 1.66
N ASP A 94 -0.31 3.87 1.00
CA ASP A 94 -1.36 3.10 1.67
C ASP A 94 -0.82 1.83 2.34
N TRP A 95 0.21 1.20 1.77
CA TRP A 95 0.87 0.04 2.36
C TRP A 95 1.59 0.41 3.65
N HIS A 96 2.34 1.51 3.65
CA HIS A 96 3.01 2.04 4.85
C HIS A 96 2.01 2.52 5.92
N GLU A 97 0.98 3.25 5.52
CA GLU A 97 -0.07 3.74 6.41
C GLU A 97 -0.86 2.59 7.04
N THR A 98 -1.12 1.51 6.29
CA THR A 98 -1.79 0.32 6.83
C THR A 98 -0.95 -0.37 7.91
N ALA A 99 0.37 -0.45 7.74
CA ALA A 99 1.25 -0.94 8.80
C ALA A 99 1.16 -0.04 10.04
N GLY A 100 1.13 1.28 9.83
CA GLY A 100 0.92 2.28 10.89
C GLY A 100 -0.43 2.10 11.62
N LEU A 101 -1.51 1.81 10.90
CA LEU A 101 -2.82 1.54 11.51
C LEU A 101 -2.84 0.23 12.32
N LEU A 102 -2.26 -0.85 11.79
CA LEU A 102 -2.25 -2.16 12.44
C LEU A 102 -1.48 -2.18 13.77
N GLU A 103 -0.46 -1.32 13.89
CA GLU A 103 0.42 -1.28 15.08
C GLU A 103 0.19 -0.04 15.96
N GLY A 104 -0.21 1.09 15.36
CA GLY A 104 -0.28 2.39 16.03
C GLY A 104 -1.67 2.84 16.48
N PHE A 105 -2.75 2.27 15.94
CA PHE A 105 -4.10 2.60 16.37
C PHE A 105 -4.45 1.88 17.69
N PRO A 106 -5.35 2.42 18.53
CA PRO A 106 -5.73 1.78 19.77
C PRO A 106 -6.19 0.32 19.63
N GLN A 107 -5.57 -0.54 20.43
CA GLN A 107 -5.89 -1.97 20.52
C GLN A 107 -7.03 -2.26 21.50
N THR A 108 -7.35 -1.30 22.37
CA THR A 108 -8.49 -1.37 23.29
C THR A 108 -9.14 0.01 23.40
N ASP A 109 -10.35 0.06 23.95
CA ASP A 109 -10.94 1.31 24.45
C ASP A 109 -10.38 1.67 25.85
N PHE A 110 -10.95 2.71 26.49
CA PHE A 110 -10.53 3.15 27.82
C PHE A 110 -10.87 2.16 28.96
N LEU A 111 -11.86 1.27 28.77
CA LEU A 111 -12.25 0.23 29.72
C LEU A 111 -11.44 -1.05 29.54
N GLY A 112 -10.65 -1.14 28.47
CA GLY A 112 -9.84 -2.30 28.13
C GLY A 112 -10.56 -3.30 27.22
N GLU A 113 -11.73 -2.95 26.68
CA GLU A 113 -12.42 -3.78 25.70
C GLU A 113 -11.66 -3.78 24.37
N PRO A 114 -11.49 -4.95 23.71
CA PRO A 114 -10.73 -5.04 22.47
C PRO A 114 -11.31 -4.19 21.34
N SER A 115 -10.47 -3.35 20.74
CA SER A 115 -10.76 -2.66 19.49
C SER A 115 -10.76 -3.63 18.31
N PRO A 116 -11.49 -3.34 17.22
CA PRO A 116 -11.39 -4.04 15.93
C PRO A 116 -9.98 -4.20 15.36
N LEU A 117 -9.01 -3.42 15.85
CA LEU A 117 -7.60 -3.52 15.47
C LEU A 117 -6.74 -4.30 16.48
N CYS A 118 -7.33 -4.92 17.51
CA CYS A 118 -6.60 -5.73 18.48
C CYS A 118 -5.97 -6.97 17.82
N PRO A 119 -4.65 -7.22 17.93
CA PRO A 119 -3.99 -8.38 17.33
C PRO A 119 -4.36 -9.72 18.00
N ARG A 120 -4.97 -9.69 19.18
CA ARG A 120 -5.38 -10.88 19.93
C ARG A 120 -6.74 -11.41 19.48
N ASN A 121 -7.48 -10.62 18.72
CA ASN A 121 -8.82 -10.93 18.26
C ASN A 121 -8.82 -10.90 16.74
N ASP A 122 -9.51 -11.86 16.13
CA ASP A 122 -9.54 -12.02 14.68
C ASP A 122 -10.70 -11.23 14.05
N PHE A 123 -10.74 -9.93 14.35
CA PHE A 123 -11.82 -9.04 13.89
C PHE A 123 -11.78 -8.84 12.37
N PRO A 124 -12.95 -8.71 11.70
CA PRO A 124 -13.02 -8.52 10.25
C PRO A 124 -12.14 -7.38 9.73
N LEU A 125 -12.15 -6.21 10.39
CA LEU A 125 -11.36 -5.06 9.98
C LEU A 125 -9.86 -5.37 9.96
N ARG A 126 -9.34 -5.95 11.04
CA ARG A 126 -7.92 -6.34 11.11
C ARG A 126 -7.58 -7.37 10.04
N ARG A 127 -8.45 -8.35 9.80
CA ARG A 127 -8.25 -9.36 8.73
C ARG A 127 -8.20 -8.74 7.35
N VAL A 128 -9.05 -7.76 7.04
CA VAL A 128 -9.01 -7.03 5.77
C VAL A 128 -7.67 -6.34 5.59
N LEU A 129 -7.22 -5.58 6.60
CA LEU A 129 -5.96 -4.84 6.56
C LEU A 129 -4.75 -5.77 6.47
N GLU A 130 -4.74 -6.87 7.21
CA GLU A 130 -3.68 -7.88 7.12
C GLU A 130 -3.70 -8.61 5.76
N THR A 131 -4.87 -8.83 5.16
CA THR A 131 -5.00 -9.42 3.82
C THR A 131 -4.46 -8.46 2.76
N TYR A 132 -4.79 -7.16 2.87
CA TYR A 132 -4.24 -6.11 2.02
C TYR A 132 -2.72 -6.08 2.12
N PHE A 133 -2.20 -6.01 3.35
CA PHE A 133 -0.76 -5.97 3.61
C PHE A 133 -0.05 -7.20 3.05
N ALA A 134 -0.59 -8.40 3.29
CA ALA A 134 -0.10 -9.65 2.73
C ALA A 134 -0.04 -9.63 1.20
N ARG A 135 -1.12 -9.19 0.56
CA ARG A 135 -1.23 -9.15 -0.90
C ARG A 135 -0.25 -8.15 -1.50
N TRP A 136 -0.16 -6.96 -0.93
CA TRP A 136 0.76 -5.91 -1.40
C TRP A 136 2.22 -6.36 -1.26
N SER A 137 2.61 -6.81 -0.07
CA SER A 137 3.97 -7.28 0.18
C SER A 137 4.39 -8.40 -0.76
N TRP A 138 3.49 -9.33 -1.09
CA TRP A 138 3.80 -10.41 -2.02
C TRP A 138 3.78 -9.99 -3.49
N HIS A 139 2.75 -9.24 -3.92
CA HIS A 139 2.54 -8.94 -5.33
C HIS A 139 3.39 -7.77 -5.83
N GLU A 140 3.49 -6.70 -5.04
CA GLU A 140 4.16 -5.46 -5.45
C GLU A 140 5.62 -5.41 -4.96
N GLU A 141 5.90 -5.98 -3.78
CA GLU A 141 7.25 -5.96 -3.18
C GLU A 141 8.01 -7.29 -3.34
N GLY A 142 7.36 -8.35 -3.80
CA GLY A 142 7.99 -9.67 -4.01
C GLY A 142 8.41 -10.38 -2.72
N PHE A 143 7.80 -10.05 -1.58
CA PHE A 143 8.17 -10.64 -0.29
C PHE A 143 7.58 -12.04 -0.10
N ASP A 144 8.34 -12.86 0.62
CA ASP A 144 7.92 -14.18 1.10
C ASP A 144 6.77 -14.08 2.09
N LEU A 145 5.88 -15.08 2.05
CA LEU A 145 4.65 -15.07 2.83
C LEU A 145 4.73 -15.99 4.04
N THR A 146 4.32 -15.47 5.19
CA THR A 146 4.10 -16.27 6.40
C THR A 146 2.87 -17.18 6.26
N ILE A 147 2.78 -18.21 7.10
CA ILE A 147 1.60 -19.09 7.14
C ILE A 147 0.32 -18.29 7.45
N ARG A 148 0.39 -17.27 8.31
CA ARG A 148 -0.74 -16.37 8.59
C ARG A 148 -1.19 -15.65 7.33
N GLN A 149 -0.27 -15.04 6.60
CA GLN A 149 -0.58 -14.32 5.37
C GLN A 149 -1.15 -15.26 4.29
N LEU A 150 -0.58 -16.45 4.13
CA LEU A 150 -1.13 -17.48 3.24
C LEU A 150 -2.56 -17.89 3.64
N SER A 151 -2.83 -17.98 4.95
CA SER A 151 -4.16 -18.31 5.47
C SER A 151 -5.20 -17.22 5.14
N LEU A 152 -4.80 -15.95 5.20
CA LEU A 152 -5.65 -14.82 4.83
C LEU A 152 -5.93 -14.80 3.32
N LEU A 153 -4.88 -14.90 2.49
CA LEU A 153 -5.01 -14.86 1.04
C LEU A 153 -5.78 -16.06 0.47
N ALA A 154 -5.63 -17.25 1.05
CA ALA A 154 -6.33 -18.45 0.62
C ALA A 154 -7.72 -18.61 1.24
N ASN A 155 -8.10 -17.72 2.17
CA ASN A 155 -9.29 -17.85 3.02
C ASN A 155 -9.37 -19.24 3.71
N MET A 156 -8.27 -19.62 4.38
CA MET A 156 -8.09 -20.89 5.06
C MET A 156 -7.66 -20.68 6.51
N THR A 157 -7.80 -21.71 7.35
CA THR A 157 -7.25 -21.69 8.72
C THR A 157 -5.75 -22.02 8.69
N ILE A 158 -4.99 -21.48 9.65
CA ILE A 158 -3.54 -21.76 9.81
C ILE A 158 -3.22 -23.27 9.82
N PRO A 159 -3.95 -24.14 10.57
CA PRO A 159 -3.71 -25.58 10.54
C PRO A 159 -3.95 -26.22 9.17
N ALA A 160 -4.94 -25.73 8.41
CA ALA A 160 -5.24 -26.23 7.07
C ALA A 160 -4.13 -25.85 6.08
N VAL A 161 -3.59 -24.63 6.18
CA VAL A 161 -2.45 -24.18 5.37
C VAL A 161 -1.21 -25.03 5.63
N ARG A 162 -0.84 -25.24 6.90
CA ARG A 162 0.30 -26.11 7.27
C ARG A 162 0.17 -27.52 6.70
N THR A 163 -1.03 -28.10 6.87
CA THR A 163 -1.31 -29.45 6.40
C THR A 163 -1.20 -29.53 4.88
N SER A 164 -1.73 -28.54 4.14
CA SER A 164 -1.65 -28.49 2.69
C SER A 164 -0.21 -28.33 2.20
N LEU A 165 0.53 -27.37 2.75
CA LEU A 165 1.94 -27.13 2.39
C LEU A 165 2.80 -28.37 2.60
N SER A 166 2.65 -29.03 3.75
CA SER A 166 3.37 -30.27 4.07
C SER A 166 3.03 -31.41 3.11
N LYS A 167 1.74 -31.63 2.82
CA LYS A 167 1.29 -32.68 1.89
C LYS A 167 1.77 -32.44 0.46
N GLU A 168 1.88 -31.19 0.05
CA GLU A 168 2.29 -30.79 -1.30
C GLU A 168 3.80 -30.63 -1.45
N GLY A 169 4.57 -30.82 -0.37
CA GLY A 169 6.03 -30.87 -0.41
C GLY A 169 6.73 -29.50 -0.48
N PHE A 170 6.03 -28.41 -0.15
CA PHE A 170 6.62 -27.08 -0.11
C PHE A 170 7.60 -26.94 1.06
N LYS A 171 8.75 -26.31 0.81
CA LYS A 171 9.76 -26.06 1.84
C LYS A 171 9.52 -24.70 2.49
N LEU A 172 9.53 -24.67 3.81
CA LEU A 172 9.38 -23.44 4.57
C LEU A 172 10.71 -23.01 5.16
N GLU A 173 11.02 -21.72 5.02
CA GLU A 173 12.14 -21.10 5.72
C GLU A 173 11.73 -20.72 7.14
N GLN A 174 12.50 -21.16 8.12
CA GLN A 174 12.29 -20.80 9.53
C GLN A 174 12.93 -19.46 9.83
N LEU A 175 12.18 -18.54 10.41
CA LEU A 175 12.70 -17.25 10.84
C LEU A 175 13.59 -17.43 12.07
N ARG A 176 14.90 -17.18 11.91
CA ARG A 176 15.87 -17.24 13.01
C ARG A 176 15.53 -16.17 14.05
N GLY A 177 15.46 -16.55 15.33
CA GLY A 177 15.22 -15.63 16.45
C GLY A 177 13.74 -15.39 16.80
N SER A 178 12.80 -16.07 16.15
CA SER A 178 11.40 -16.06 16.55
C SER A 178 11.20 -16.89 17.84
N ASP A 179 11.38 -16.29 19.00
CA ASP A 179 11.00 -16.84 20.32
C ASP A 179 9.47 -16.80 20.58
N SER A 180 8.69 -16.59 19.51
CA SER A 180 7.23 -16.60 19.56
C SER A 180 6.73 -17.98 20.01
N ARG A 181 6.35 -18.08 21.29
CA ARG A 181 5.56 -19.21 21.83
C ARG A 181 4.13 -19.24 21.28
N ARG A 182 3.74 -18.29 20.43
CA ARG A 182 2.38 -18.21 19.87
C ARG A 182 2.32 -18.98 18.56
N ASP A 183 1.35 -19.88 18.48
CA ASP A 183 1.06 -20.66 17.27
C ASP A 183 0.27 -19.84 16.24
N ASP A 184 0.75 -18.63 15.93
CA ASP A 184 0.03 -17.65 15.11
C ASP A 184 0.42 -17.67 13.63
N GLY A 185 1.28 -18.61 13.24
CA GLY A 185 1.72 -18.79 11.85
C GLY A 185 2.78 -17.79 11.36
N SER A 186 3.39 -17.00 12.26
CA SER A 186 4.41 -16.02 11.91
C SER A 186 5.84 -16.57 11.79
N THR A 187 6.10 -17.80 12.25
CA THR A 187 7.47 -18.33 12.47
C THR A 187 8.15 -18.90 11.23
N ALA A 188 7.38 -19.17 10.17
CA ALA A 188 7.87 -19.79 8.95
C ALA A 188 7.30 -19.10 7.72
N ARG A 189 8.10 -19.01 6.65
CA ARG A 189 7.75 -18.38 5.38
C ARG A 189 7.86 -19.33 4.21
N LEU A 190 7.01 -19.11 3.22
CA LEU A 190 7.07 -19.72 1.89
C LEU A 190 7.59 -18.67 0.91
N SER A 191 8.48 -19.08 0.00
CA SER A 191 9.02 -18.16 -1.00
C SER A 191 7.91 -17.55 -1.87
N ALA A 192 8.10 -16.33 -2.36
CA ALA A 192 7.13 -15.67 -3.23
C ALA A 192 6.75 -16.51 -4.47
N ASP A 193 7.73 -17.19 -5.08
CA ASP A 193 7.55 -18.07 -6.24
C ASP A 193 6.74 -19.34 -5.90
N ASP A 194 7.01 -19.95 -4.74
CA ASP A 194 6.22 -21.11 -4.32
C ASP A 194 4.80 -20.70 -3.89
N ALA A 195 4.66 -19.50 -3.33
CA ALA A 195 3.37 -18.96 -2.93
C ALA A 195 2.43 -18.76 -4.12
N ILE A 196 2.89 -18.29 -5.28
CA ILE A 196 2.03 -18.17 -6.47
C ILE A 196 1.51 -19.54 -6.94
N VAL A 197 2.39 -20.56 -6.94
CA VAL A 197 2.04 -21.92 -7.33
C VAL A 197 1.05 -22.53 -6.34
N TRP A 198 1.24 -22.30 -5.04
CA TRP A 198 0.37 -22.82 -4.01
C TRP A 198 -0.99 -22.11 -3.98
N LEU A 199 -1.02 -20.77 -4.03
CA LEU A 199 -2.23 -19.94 -3.96
C LEU A 199 -3.14 -20.15 -5.17
N SER A 200 -2.58 -20.23 -6.38
CA SER A 200 -3.36 -20.44 -7.62
C SER A 200 -4.19 -21.74 -7.64
N ARG A 201 -3.84 -22.71 -6.77
CA ARG A 201 -4.57 -23.97 -6.59
C ARG A 201 -5.65 -23.91 -5.50
N ARG A 202 -5.85 -22.76 -4.85
CA ARG A 202 -6.82 -22.59 -3.75
C ARG A 202 -8.09 -21.95 -4.26
N ARG A 203 -9.22 -22.57 -3.92
CA ARG A 203 -10.55 -22.04 -4.25
C ARG A 203 -10.86 -20.70 -3.59
N GLY A 204 -10.32 -20.46 -2.39
CA GLY A 204 -10.54 -19.20 -1.66
C GLY A 204 -9.59 -18.08 -2.06
N PHE A 205 -8.58 -18.36 -2.89
CA PHE A 205 -7.67 -17.34 -3.37
C PHE A 205 -8.33 -16.51 -4.48
N ILE A 206 -8.30 -15.18 -4.30
CA ILE A 206 -8.69 -14.21 -5.33
C ILE A 206 -7.44 -13.82 -6.12
N PRO A 207 -7.34 -14.14 -7.43
CA PRO A 207 -6.21 -13.74 -8.26
C PRO A 207 -6.05 -12.23 -8.34
N ASN A 208 -4.81 -11.75 -8.41
CA ASN A 208 -4.55 -10.33 -8.62
C ASN A 208 -5.02 -9.92 -10.02
N ARG A 209 -5.68 -8.77 -10.10
CA ARG A 209 -5.98 -8.09 -11.36
C ARG A 209 -4.72 -7.36 -11.79
N GLU A 210 -4.44 -7.39 -13.09
CA GLU A 210 -3.35 -6.61 -13.64
C GLU A 210 -3.66 -5.13 -13.48
N ARG A 211 -2.80 -4.42 -12.76
CA ARG A 211 -2.81 -2.96 -12.75
C ARG A 211 -2.41 -2.52 -14.16
N ASN A 212 -3.23 -1.70 -14.80
CA ASN A 212 -2.97 -1.22 -16.16
C ASN A 212 -1.51 -0.71 -16.22
N PRO A 213 -0.64 -1.19 -17.15
CA PRO A 213 0.80 -1.00 -17.10
C PRO A 213 1.28 0.46 -16.97
N LYS A 214 0.43 1.44 -17.24
CA LYS A 214 0.73 2.87 -17.07
C LYS A 214 1.07 3.29 -15.63
N THR A 215 0.60 2.59 -14.59
CA THR A 215 0.85 2.96 -13.17
C THR A 215 2.12 2.36 -12.57
N HIS A 216 2.56 1.18 -13.02
CA HIS A 216 3.78 0.53 -12.50
C HIS A 216 5.06 1.26 -12.95
N VAL A 217 4.99 1.88 -14.13
CA VAL A 217 6.05 2.67 -14.74
C VAL A 217 6.35 3.96 -13.93
N SER A 218 5.39 4.47 -13.15
CA SER A 218 5.59 5.68 -12.35
C SER A 218 6.31 5.42 -11.02
N LYS A 219 6.16 4.22 -10.41
CA LYS A 219 6.90 3.84 -9.18
C LYS A 219 8.38 3.58 -9.50
N SER A 220 8.67 2.83 -10.57
CA SER A 220 10.04 2.62 -11.05
C SER A 220 10.72 3.91 -11.52
N ALA A 221 9.98 4.83 -12.16
CA ALA A 221 10.53 6.14 -12.53
C ALA A 221 10.84 7.02 -11.31
N TYR A 222 10.00 6.98 -10.26
CA TYR A 222 10.24 7.69 -9.01
C TYR A 222 11.45 7.14 -8.24
N ASP A 223 11.60 5.82 -8.17
CA ASP A 223 12.74 5.17 -7.51
C ASP A 223 14.06 5.49 -8.23
N LEU A 224 14.04 5.44 -9.57
CA LEU A 224 15.19 5.86 -10.40
C LEU A 224 15.53 7.34 -10.20
N MET A 225 14.53 8.21 -10.10
CA MET A 225 14.74 9.65 -9.86
C MET A 225 15.40 9.93 -8.51
N ASN A 226 15.11 9.13 -7.49
CA ASN A 226 15.62 9.32 -6.14
C ASN A 226 16.91 8.54 -5.82
N ASP A 227 17.42 7.72 -6.74
CA ASP A 227 18.71 7.05 -6.56
C ASP A 227 19.86 8.10 -6.61
N PRO A 228 20.65 8.26 -5.54
CA PRO A 228 21.76 9.21 -5.52
C PRO A 228 22.99 8.74 -6.32
N LYS A 229 23.04 7.47 -6.75
CA LYS A 229 24.18 6.89 -7.47
C LYS A 229 24.00 6.87 -8.98
N ILE A 230 22.79 7.12 -9.48
CA ILE A 230 22.52 7.10 -10.91
C ILE A 230 22.87 8.45 -11.54
N GLU A 231 23.74 8.41 -12.54
CA GLU A 231 24.08 9.58 -13.35
C GLU A 231 22.97 9.85 -14.37
N PHE A 232 22.85 11.11 -14.81
CA PHE A 232 21.74 11.53 -15.68
C PHE A 232 21.61 10.72 -16.99
N PRO A 233 22.68 10.36 -17.71
CA PRO A 233 22.57 9.51 -18.91
C PRO A 233 22.03 8.10 -18.61
N ASP A 234 22.44 7.52 -17.48
CA ASP A 234 21.98 6.19 -17.05
C ASP A 234 20.51 6.24 -16.62
N LEU A 235 20.11 7.31 -15.92
CA LEU A 235 18.73 7.61 -15.57
C LEU A 235 17.85 7.71 -16.82
N LEU A 236 18.29 8.46 -17.83
CA LEU A 236 17.55 8.63 -19.07
C LEU A 236 17.36 7.30 -19.82
N ARG A 237 18.40 6.47 -19.88
CA ARG A 237 18.31 5.11 -20.47
C ARG A 237 17.33 4.22 -19.71
N ALA A 238 17.43 4.21 -18.39
CA ALA A 238 16.53 3.44 -17.54
C ALA A 238 15.07 3.90 -17.73
N LEU A 239 14.80 5.20 -17.78
CA LEU A 239 13.45 5.71 -18.01
C LEU A 239 12.88 5.35 -19.39
N ILE A 240 13.71 5.38 -20.44
CA ILE A 240 13.33 4.93 -21.79
C ILE A 240 12.94 3.45 -21.78
N GLU A 241 13.75 2.61 -21.14
CA GLU A 241 13.48 1.17 -21.02
C GLU A 241 12.19 0.91 -20.23
N VAL A 242 12.06 1.53 -19.06
CA VAL A 242 10.90 1.39 -18.17
C VAL A 242 9.60 1.85 -18.86
N ARG A 243 9.64 2.92 -19.66
CA ARG A 243 8.47 3.43 -20.39
C ARG A 243 8.26 2.74 -21.75
N SER A 244 9.21 1.90 -22.19
CA SER A 244 9.19 1.24 -23.50
C SER A 244 8.95 2.20 -24.67
N ILE A 245 9.47 3.42 -24.57
CA ILE A 245 9.33 4.46 -25.60
C ILE A 245 10.48 4.27 -26.60
N SER A 246 10.18 4.29 -27.89
CA SER A 246 11.24 4.24 -28.91
C SER A 246 12.03 5.55 -28.91
N PHE A 247 13.34 5.46 -29.15
CA PHE A 247 14.22 6.63 -29.20
C PHE A 247 13.72 7.72 -30.17
N ALA A 248 13.33 7.32 -31.39
CA ALA A 248 12.75 8.23 -32.38
C ALA A 248 11.39 8.80 -31.92
N GLY A 249 10.59 8.00 -31.21
CA GLY A 249 9.32 8.46 -30.63
C GLY A 249 9.53 9.53 -29.56
N LEU A 250 10.53 9.34 -28.69
CA LEU A 250 10.87 10.30 -27.63
C LEU A 250 11.36 11.63 -28.23
N ALA A 251 12.27 11.58 -29.20
CA ALA A 251 12.77 12.79 -29.86
C ALA A 251 11.64 13.58 -30.55
N HIS A 252 10.74 12.86 -31.25
CA HIS A 252 9.59 13.47 -31.91
C HIS A 252 8.62 14.11 -30.91
N GLU A 253 8.25 13.41 -29.83
CA GLU A 253 7.33 13.95 -28.82
C GLU A 253 7.93 15.11 -28.03
N ALA A 254 9.22 15.03 -27.70
CA ALA A 254 9.97 16.10 -27.04
C ALA A 254 10.29 17.29 -27.95
N LYS A 255 10.03 17.17 -29.27
CA LYS A 255 10.36 18.15 -30.30
C LYS A 255 11.85 18.54 -30.30
N CYS A 256 12.73 17.60 -29.97
CA CYS A 256 14.18 17.77 -30.01
C CYS A 256 14.79 16.96 -31.16
N SER A 257 16.05 17.23 -31.50
CA SER A 257 16.74 16.42 -32.52
C SER A 257 17.17 15.07 -31.94
N GLU A 258 17.07 14.02 -32.74
CA GLU A 258 17.59 12.69 -32.39
C GLU A 258 19.09 12.76 -32.01
N THR A 259 19.86 13.60 -32.70
CA THR A 259 21.29 13.79 -32.42
C THR A 259 21.56 14.44 -31.05
N TRP A 260 20.67 15.32 -30.59
CA TRP A 260 20.78 15.93 -29.26
C TRP A 260 20.45 14.91 -28.17
N LEU A 261 19.40 14.12 -28.37
CA LEU A 261 19.00 13.07 -27.43
C LEU A 261 20.06 11.96 -27.34
N GLU A 262 20.71 11.61 -28.45
CA GLU A 262 21.79 10.61 -28.50
C GLU A 262 22.99 11.06 -27.67
N LYS A 263 23.36 12.34 -27.77
CA LYS A 263 24.45 12.93 -26.98
C LYS A 263 24.16 12.86 -25.48
N LEU A 264 22.95 13.22 -25.06
CA LEU A 264 22.53 13.12 -23.65
C LEU A 264 22.61 11.69 -23.11
N ILE A 265 22.10 10.71 -23.87
CA ILE A 265 22.11 9.29 -23.48
C ILE A 265 23.53 8.72 -23.41
N SER A 266 24.40 9.18 -24.31
CA SER A 266 25.79 8.75 -24.42
C SER A 266 26.73 9.49 -23.45
N GLY A 267 26.19 10.45 -22.69
CA GLY A 267 26.97 11.28 -21.77
C GLY A 267 27.97 12.21 -22.47
N GLN A 268 27.63 12.65 -23.68
CA GLN A 268 28.40 13.62 -24.46
C GLN A 268 27.86 15.03 -24.24
N ASP A 269 28.71 16.01 -24.52
CA ASP A 269 28.34 17.42 -24.45
C ASP A 269 27.24 17.79 -25.46
N ALA A 270 26.22 18.50 -24.96
CA ALA A 270 25.02 18.90 -25.68
C ALA A 270 24.49 20.23 -25.15
N GLU A 271 23.95 21.07 -26.03
CA GLU A 271 23.37 22.36 -25.64
C GLU A 271 22.21 22.17 -24.65
N ILE A 272 22.14 23.03 -23.63
CA ILE A 272 21.06 23.00 -22.65
C ILE A 272 19.74 23.44 -23.29
N ASP A 273 18.84 22.48 -23.52
CA ASP A 273 17.46 22.73 -23.96
C ASP A 273 16.48 22.45 -22.82
N LEU A 274 16.13 23.51 -22.09
CA LEU A 274 15.19 23.43 -20.97
C LEU A 274 13.78 23.00 -21.40
N ALA A 275 13.36 23.41 -22.60
CA ALA A 275 12.02 23.08 -23.09
C ALA A 275 11.92 21.58 -23.41
N ALA A 276 12.94 21.02 -24.07
CA ALA A 276 13.01 19.60 -24.32
C ALA A 276 13.08 18.78 -23.02
N LEU A 277 13.90 19.20 -22.04
CA LEU A 277 14.00 18.51 -20.75
C LEU A 277 12.67 18.51 -19.97
N GLN A 278 11.92 19.62 -20.01
CA GLN A 278 10.59 19.71 -19.39
C GLN A 278 9.60 18.76 -20.05
N VAL A 279 9.56 18.71 -21.38
CA VAL A 279 8.66 17.80 -22.11
C VAL A 279 9.04 16.35 -21.85
N ILE A 280 10.33 16.02 -21.82
CA ILE A 280 10.81 14.68 -21.48
C ILE A 280 10.37 14.27 -20.06
N ALA A 281 10.49 15.16 -19.08
CA ALA A 281 10.01 14.89 -17.72
C ALA A 281 8.50 14.59 -17.68
N GLN A 282 7.71 15.33 -18.46
CA GLN A 282 6.26 15.13 -18.58
C GLN A 282 5.93 13.79 -19.26
N ILE A 283 6.64 13.43 -20.34
CA ILE A 283 6.50 12.14 -21.02
C ILE A 283 6.76 10.99 -20.04
N PHE A 284 7.79 11.12 -19.21
CA PHE A 284 8.12 10.13 -18.19
C PHE A 284 7.27 10.22 -16.91
N GLN A 285 6.40 11.21 -16.79
CA GLN A 285 5.58 11.49 -15.61
C GLN A 285 6.40 11.52 -14.31
N VAL A 286 7.58 12.12 -14.36
CA VAL A 286 8.45 12.37 -13.20
C VAL A 286 8.32 13.82 -12.74
N ASP A 287 8.80 14.12 -11.53
CA ASP A 287 8.86 15.50 -11.06
C ASP A 287 9.72 16.35 -12.01
N THR A 288 9.08 17.33 -12.63
CA THR A 288 9.69 18.15 -13.68
C THR A 288 10.83 19.03 -13.14
N PRO A 289 10.66 19.77 -12.02
CA PRO A 289 11.74 20.50 -11.39
C PRO A 289 12.99 19.64 -11.13
N ASP A 290 12.84 18.49 -10.49
CA ASP A 290 13.96 17.63 -10.11
C ASP A 290 14.66 17.01 -11.32
N PHE A 291 13.88 16.56 -12.31
CA PHE A 291 14.43 15.98 -13.53
C PHE A 291 15.23 17.01 -14.33
N VAL A 292 14.66 18.20 -14.53
CA VAL A 292 15.34 19.29 -15.24
C VAL A 292 16.60 19.74 -14.50
N ALA A 293 16.53 19.86 -13.16
CA ALA A 293 17.69 20.22 -12.34
C ALA A 293 18.84 19.21 -12.48
N LYS A 294 18.53 17.90 -12.45
CA LYS A 294 19.54 16.84 -12.68
C LYS A 294 20.18 16.95 -14.07
N GLY A 295 19.37 17.14 -15.11
CA GLY A 295 19.87 17.26 -16.49
C GLY A 295 20.76 18.48 -16.71
N VAL A 296 20.33 19.65 -16.22
CA VAL A 296 21.11 20.90 -16.31
C VAL A 296 22.41 20.79 -15.53
N LYS A 297 22.36 20.27 -14.30
CA LYS A 297 23.56 20.07 -13.48
C LYS A 297 24.58 19.17 -14.18
N TYR A 298 24.11 18.10 -14.82
CA TYR A 298 24.97 17.19 -15.55
C TYR A 298 25.65 17.86 -16.76
N LEU A 299 24.89 18.60 -17.58
CA LEU A 299 25.43 19.31 -18.74
C LEU A 299 26.46 20.38 -18.36
N LEU A 300 26.18 21.18 -17.32
CA LEU A 300 27.13 22.17 -16.81
C LEU A 300 28.44 21.52 -16.32
N GLN A 301 28.36 20.33 -15.71
CA GLN A 301 29.56 19.58 -15.29
C GLN A 301 30.40 19.05 -16.46
N LEU A 302 29.82 18.91 -17.66
CA LEU A 302 30.55 18.54 -18.88
C LEU A 302 31.20 19.76 -19.53
N GLU A 303 30.56 20.94 -19.50
CA GLU A 303 31.15 22.18 -20.01
C GLU A 303 32.40 22.63 -19.22
N GLU A 304 32.47 22.28 -17.93
CA GLU A 304 33.61 22.60 -17.05
C GLU A 304 34.81 21.63 -17.17
N ARG A 305 34.71 20.57 -17.99
CA ARG A 305 35.75 19.54 -18.18
C ARG A 305 36.55 19.73 -19.46
#